data_AF-A0A0S2DDP8-F1
#
_entry.id   AF-A0A0S2DDP8-F1
#
_cell.length_a   1.000
_cell.length_b   1.000
_cell.length_c   1.000
_cell.angle_alpha   90.00
_cell.angle_beta   90.00
_cell.angle_gamma   90.00
#
_symmetry.space_group_name_H-M   'P 1'
#
loop_
_entity.id
_entity.type
_entity.pdbx_description
1 polymer ?
#
loop_
_entity_poly.entity_id
_entity_poly.type
_entity_poly.pdbx_seq_one_letter_code
_entity_poly.pdbx_strand_id
1 'polypeptide(L)'
;MAREKREYTAADLYGVDGRPRAVDIRQNDLYNCYLLAPMGALGEQQPDRIHDAIRFNIAAGEFTVTLYRPPNAQERDRGQSEPIRESIVVSQEDIRRNISEKGGGTADNNREGDGPLWPTVIEAGFAELYGRDAQGQVNLSRGYRTIGDPTGGGGLGDGMYALTGESGRSLQIRSPDAPPMRPTGPDHVKPSEPPPYRAPLQGAKLELDAVYAEVEQALATNRPVSMATQGRDVRDGLEESHAYMVVGVSRDPQTNEARVTLRNPYGHNERAKEGNQNIGAGWSADNPEITVDLNRLVRDGSFAEFNIGPAPRTQAQQQGAPASGQVPSTQSAQPEPRPPTPSPAETPAITDRAHPGHERFQQALGAIERSPNIPAGALSGERLQQAAANLAYASLAGAQRPQGGQNERLDRIDFAVFNNDRSSLIAVQGELGNPTAKLALLPAAQDSATNLAQASLQIQSTLAQHHAQAHGGERPQSAPTQDDPTLKGQAR
;
A
#
# COMPACT_ATOMS: atom_id res chain seq x y z
N MET A 1 -31.50 38.01 9.72
CA MET A 1 -30.02 38.11 9.73
C MET A 1 -29.50 36.90 9.00
N ALA A 2 -28.68 37.06 7.95
CA ALA A 2 -28.06 35.91 7.29
C ALA A 2 -27.09 35.26 8.28
N ARG A 3 -27.22 33.96 8.51
CA ARG A 3 -26.25 33.20 9.32
C ARG A 3 -24.92 33.25 8.58
N GLU A 4 -23.87 33.71 9.25
CA GLU A 4 -22.52 33.73 8.71
C GLU A 4 -22.14 32.30 8.29
N LYS A 5 -21.56 32.14 7.09
CA LYS A 5 -21.19 30.82 6.59
C LYS A 5 -20.07 30.27 7.48
N ARG A 6 -20.21 29.02 7.96
CA ARG A 6 -19.14 28.33 8.69
C ARG A 6 -17.85 28.34 7.87
N GLU A 7 -16.75 28.67 8.53
CA GLU A 7 -15.40 28.49 8.01
C GLU A 7 -14.81 27.20 8.58
N TYR A 8 -14.23 26.39 7.70
CA TYR A 8 -13.60 25.12 8.05
C TYR A 8 -12.10 25.29 8.21
N THR A 9 -11.54 24.65 9.23
CA THR A 9 -10.13 24.77 9.63
C THR A 9 -9.49 23.40 9.81
N ALA A 10 -8.19 23.38 10.11
CA ALA A 10 -7.50 22.15 10.48
C ALA A 10 -8.15 21.39 11.67
N ALA A 11 -8.82 22.10 12.58
CA ALA A 11 -9.48 21.49 13.74
C ALA A 11 -10.69 20.62 13.35
N ASP A 12 -11.26 20.84 12.16
CA ASP A 12 -12.42 20.11 11.67
C ASP A 12 -12.03 18.81 10.93
N LEU A 13 -10.74 18.58 10.63
CA LEU A 13 -10.33 17.50 9.72
C LEU A 13 -10.57 16.09 10.25
N TYR A 14 -10.17 15.79 11.48
CA TYR A 14 -9.97 14.40 11.93
C TYR A 14 -10.77 13.99 13.17
N GLY A 15 -11.94 14.61 13.37
CA GLY A 15 -12.81 14.27 14.49
C GLY A 15 -12.15 14.48 15.86
N VAL A 16 -12.77 13.91 16.89
CA VAL A 16 -12.34 14.10 18.28
C VAL A 16 -11.11 13.28 18.66
N ASP A 17 -10.88 12.15 18.01
CA ASP A 17 -9.70 11.30 18.24
C ASP A 17 -8.50 11.72 17.39
N GLY A 18 -8.69 12.71 16.51
CA GLY A 18 -7.65 13.26 15.66
C GLY A 18 -7.19 12.28 14.58
N ARG A 19 -7.98 11.24 14.27
CA ARG A 19 -7.61 10.18 13.32
C ARG A 19 -8.66 10.03 12.22
N PRO A 20 -8.25 9.83 10.96
CA PRO A 20 -9.14 9.35 9.92
C PRO A 20 -9.70 7.97 10.28
N ARG A 21 -11.01 7.78 10.18
CA ARG A 21 -11.68 6.51 10.47
C ARG A 21 -12.62 6.13 9.33
N ALA A 22 -12.86 4.84 9.16
CA ALA A 22 -13.84 4.34 8.18
C ALA A 22 -15.26 4.83 8.52
N VAL A 23 -15.55 5.10 9.80
CA VAL A 23 -16.84 5.65 10.23
C VAL A 23 -17.09 7.08 9.74
N ASP A 24 -16.05 7.80 9.34
CA ASP A 24 -16.17 9.17 8.82
C ASP A 24 -16.72 9.20 7.38
N ILE A 25 -16.76 8.04 6.73
CA ILE A 25 -17.31 7.83 5.40
C ILE A 25 -18.81 7.48 5.48
N ARG A 26 -19.61 8.25 4.75
CA ARG A 26 -21.03 8.03 4.55
C ARG A 26 -21.45 8.53 3.17
N GLN A 27 -21.37 7.64 2.19
CA GLN A 27 -21.81 7.87 0.83
C GLN A 27 -23.31 8.14 0.78
N ASN A 28 -23.68 9.12 -0.04
CA ASN A 28 -25.07 9.42 -0.37
C ASN A 28 -25.38 9.03 -1.83
N ASP A 29 -25.73 10.00 -2.67
CA ASP A 29 -26.25 9.79 -4.02
C ASP A 29 -25.16 9.82 -5.11
N LEU A 30 -23.91 10.13 -4.76
CA LEU A 30 -22.77 10.12 -5.67
C LEU A 30 -22.25 8.69 -5.84
N TYR A 31 -22.22 8.15 -7.06
CA TYR A 31 -21.84 6.76 -7.38
C TYR A 31 -20.32 6.51 -7.36
N ASN A 32 -19.61 7.04 -6.37
CA ASN A 32 -18.15 6.96 -6.26
C ASN A 32 -17.67 6.01 -5.13
N CYS A 33 -18.43 4.95 -4.83
CA CYS A 33 -18.06 3.94 -3.84
C CYS A 33 -16.66 3.36 -4.10
N TYR A 34 -16.24 3.26 -5.37
CA TYR A 34 -14.91 2.82 -5.79
C TYR A 34 -13.77 3.70 -5.27
N LEU A 35 -14.03 4.96 -4.93
CA LEU A 35 -13.09 5.85 -4.24
C LEU A 35 -13.26 5.72 -2.72
N LEU A 36 -14.50 5.79 -2.24
CA LEU A 36 -14.81 5.87 -0.81
C LEU A 36 -14.42 4.61 -0.03
N ALA A 37 -14.57 3.42 -0.63
CA ALA A 37 -14.19 2.16 0.00
C ALA A 37 -12.66 2.04 0.18
N PRO A 38 -11.81 2.23 -0.86
CA PRO A 38 -10.36 2.35 -0.69
C PRO A 38 -9.97 3.43 0.32
N MET A 39 -10.63 4.59 0.27
CA MET A 39 -10.35 5.72 1.15
C MET A 39 -10.62 5.40 2.63
N GLY A 40 -11.76 4.79 2.96
CA GLY A 40 -12.06 4.37 4.33
C GLY A 40 -11.17 3.24 4.82
N ALA A 41 -10.84 2.26 3.95
CA ALA A 41 -9.89 1.20 4.29
C ALA A 41 -8.49 1.77 4.57
N LEU A 42 -8.06 2.76 3.77
CA LEU A 42 -6.79 3.47 3.98
C LEU A 42 -6.79 4.27 5.28
N GLY A 43 -7.89 4.95 5.59
CA GLY A 43 -8.06 5.71 6.84
C GLY A 43 -7.85 4.84 8.08
N GLU A 44 -8.45 3.64 8.11
CA GLU A 44 -8.29 2.72 9.26
C GLU A 44 -6.90 2.07 9.32
N GLN A 45 -6.39 1.58 8.18
CA GLN A 45 -5.17 0.76 8.18
C GLN A 45 -3.90 1.60 8.15
N GLN A 46 -3.93 2.77 7.52
CA GLN A 46 -2.77 3.65 7.30
C GLN A 46 -3.14 5.14 7.42
N PRO A 47 -3.65 5.59 8.59
CA PRO A 47 -4.13 6.96 8.79
C PRO A 47 -3.09 8.04 8.46
N ASP A 48 -1.79 7.75 8.65
CA ASP A 48 -0.69 8.64 8.32
C ASP A 48 -0.65 9.03 6.83
N ARG A 49 -1.12 8.16 5.91
CA ARG A 49 -1.22 8.50 4.49
C ARG A 49 -2.27 9.56 4.23
N ILE A 50 -3.39 9.53 4.95
CA ILE A 50 -4.44 10.54 4.87
C ILE A 50 -3.97 11.85 5.52
N HIS A 51 -3.26 11.79 6.65
CA HIS A 51 -2.65 12.97 7.27
C HIS A 51 -1.68 13.67 6.33
N ASP A 52 -0.75 12.93 5.74
CA ASP A 52 0.26 13.52 4.85
C ASP A 52 -0.32 14.06 3.55
N ALA A 53 -1.48 13.53 3.12
CA ALA A 53 -2.16 13.96 1.92
C ALA A 53 -2.81 15.35 2.08
N ILE A 54 -3.18 15.77 3.29
CA ILE A 54 -3.95 17.00 3.53
C ILE A 54 -3.12 18.01 4.31
N ARG A 55 -3.05 19.25 3.80
CA ARG A 55 -2.45 20.39 4.50
C ARG A 55 -3.46 21.52 4.60
N PHE A 56 -3.41 22.31 5.68
CA PHE A 56 -4.24 23.50 5.84
C PHE A 56 -3.37 24.76 5.82
N ASN A 57 -3.73 25.74 4.99
CA ASN A 57 -3.10 27.05 4.94
C ASN A 57 -3.95 28.05 5.73
N ILE A 58 -3.49 28.39 6.94
CA ILE A 58 -4.20 29.31 7.85
C ILE A 58 -4.36 30.71 7.23
N ALA A 59 -3.38 31.19 6.46
CA ALA A 59 -3.42 32.55 5.90
C ALA A 59 -4.44 32.67 4.76
N ALA A 60 -4.61 31.61 3.96
CA ALA A 60 -5.59 31.58 2.87
C ALA A 60 -6.96 31.04 3.32
N GLY A 61 -7.02 30.29 4.43
CA GLY A 61 -8.21 29.56 4.84
C GLY A 61 -8.54 28.40 3.89
N GLU A 62 -7.53 27.80 3.27
CA GLU A 62 -7.69 26.77 2.22
C GLU A 62 -6.97 25.48 2.60
N PHE A 63 -7.44 24.36 2.06
CA PHE A 63 -6.78 23.07 2.17
C PHE A 63 -5.96 22.80 0.92
N THR A 64 -4.95 21.95 1.04
CA THR A 64 -4.24 21.37 -0.10
C THR A 64 -4.28 19.87 0.05
N VAL A 65 -4.72 19.19 -1.00
CA VAL A 65 -4.78 17.73 -1.07
C VAL A 65 -3.77 17.24 -2.09
N THR A 66 -3.00 16.23 -1.72
CA THR A 66 -2.16 15.47 -2.64
C THR A 66 -2.95 14.29 -3.17
N LEU A 67 -3.11 14.21 -4.49
CA LEU A 67 -3.67 13.06 -5.19
C LEU A 67 -2.74 12.62 -6.31
N TYR A 68 -3.03 11.48 -6.91
CA TYR A 68 -2.24 10.92 -8.00
C TYR A 68 -3.12 10.62 -9.20
N ARG A 69 -2.58 10.82 -10.41
CA ARG A 69 -3.22 10.40 -11.66
C ARG A 69 -2.22 9.67 -12.55
N PRO A 70 -2.69 8.74 -13.40
CA PRO A 70 -1.81 8.16 -14.39
C PRO A 70 -1.30 9.25 -15.35
N PRO A 71 -0.10 9.08 -15.93
CA PRO A 71 0.35 9.90 -17.04
C PRO A 71 -0.67 9.86 -18.17
N ASN A 72 -1.00 11.01 -18.75
CA ASN A 72 -1.85 11.11 -19.93
C ASN A 72 -1.13 10.61 -21.19
N ALA A 73 -1.82 10.55 -22.35
CA ALA A 73 -1.23 10.04 -23.58
C ALA A 73 0.06 10.77 -24.00
N GLN A 74 0.06 12.10 -23.94
CA GLN A 74 1.23 12.91 -24.31
C GLN A 74 2.39 12.71 -23.34
N GLU A 75 2.10 12.59 -22.05
CA GLU A 75 3.08 12.31 -21.00
C GLU A 75 3.71 10.91 -21.20
N ARG A 76 2.89 9.90 -21.53
CA ARG A 76 3.37 8.54 -21.86
C ARG A 76 4.22 8.51 -23.14
N ASP A 77 3.83 9.27 -24.17
CA ASP A 77 4.62 9.40 -25.41
C ASP A 77 6.00 10.01 -25.15
N ARG A 78 6.17 10.76 -24.05
CA ARG A 78 7.45 11.29 -23.56
C ARG A 78 8.18 10.34 -22.61
N GLY A 79 7.68 9.13 -22.41
CA GLY A 79 8.27 8.11 -21.55
C GLY A 79 7.87 8.19 -20.08
N GLN A 80 6.91 9.04 -19.69
CA GLN A 80 6.41 9.04 -18.32
C GLN A 80 5.56 7.79 -18.08
N SER A 81 5.99 6.97 -17.13
CA SER A 81 5.31 5.74 -16.69
C SER A 81 4.93 5.79 -15.21
N GLU A 82 5.57 6.68 -14.44
CA GLU A 82 5.33 6.86 -13.02
C GLU A 82 4.06 7.68 -12.74
N PRO A 83 3.41 7.49 -11.58
CA PRO A 83 2.28 8.30 -11.16
C PRO A 83 2.57 9.80 -11.14
N ILE A 84 1.65 10.60 -11.66
CA ILE A 84 1.73 12.07 -11.56
C ILE A 84 1.11 12.50 -10.25
N ARG A 85 1.95 13.01 -9.34
CA ARG A 85 1.54 13.60 -8.07
C ARG A 85 1.00 15.01 -8.29
N GLU A 86 -0.25 15.23 -7.95
CA GLU A 86 -0.97 16.49 -8.10
C GLU A 86 -1.22 17.13 -6.73
N SER A 87 -0.98 18.43 -6.62
CA SER A 87 -1.22 19.22 -5.42
C SER A 87 -2.38 20.16 -5.68
N ILE A 88 -3.51 19.89 -5.05
CA ILE A 88 -4.82 20.45 -5.39
C ILE A 88 -5.27 21.37 -4.26
N VAL A 89 -5.59 22.62 -4.58
CA VAL A 89 -6.07 23.59 -3.58
C VAL A 89 -7.58 23.44 -3.45
N VAL A 90 -8.04 23.05 -2.26
CA VAL A 90 -9.46 22.89 -1.95
C VAL A 90 -9.90 24.09 -1.11
N SER A 91 -10.69 24.97 -1.72
CA SER A 91 -11.22 26.16 -1.08
C SER A 91 -12.42 25.85 -0.18
N GLN A 92 -12.80 26.84 0.63
CA GLN A 92 -14.01 26.78 1.44
C GLN A 92 -15.29 26.59 0.60
N GLU A 93 -15.32 27.12 -0.62
CA GLU A 93 -16.47 26.95 -1.51
C GLU A 93 -16.51 25.53 -2.10
N ASP A 94 -15.37 24.91 -2.35
CA ASP A 94 -15.29 23.54 -2.88
C ASP A 94 -15.80 22.53 -1.83
N ILE A 95 -15.47 22.75 -0.55
CA ILE A 95 -16.02 22.00 0.58
C ILE A 95 -17.53 22.16 0.67
N ARG A 96 -18.04 23.40 0.61
CA ARG A 96 -19.49 23.65 0.64
C ARG A 96 -20.19 23.05 -0.56
N ARG A 97 -19.53 23.05 -1.73
CA ARG A 97 -20.05 22.41 -2.94
C ARG A 97 -20.15 20.90 -2.73
N ASN A 98 -19.10 20.26 -2.23
CA ASN A 98 -19.10 18.83 -1.89
C ASN A 98 -20.30 18.49 -0.98
N ILE A 99 -20.47 19.26 0.09
CA ILE A 99 -21.58 19.09 1.03
C ILE A 99 -22.93 19.26 0.32
N SER A 100 -23.07 20.27 -0.54
CA SER A 100 -24.31 20.52 -1.28
C SER A 100 -24.65 19.43 -2.31
N GLU A 101 -23.63 18.76 -2.85
CA GLU A 101 -23.76 17.63 -3.77
C GLU A 101 -23.94 16.29 -3.02
N LYS A 102 -24.01 16.33 -1.69
CA LYS A 102 -24.07 15.16 -0.80
C LYS A 102 -22.90 14.20 -1.02
N GLY A 103 -21.71 14.71 -0.75
CA GLY A 103 -20.46 13.96 -0.74
C GLY A 103 -20.44 12.67 0.07
N GLY A 104 -19.28 12.02 0.08
CA GLY A 104 -19.02 10.76 0.76
C GLY A 104 -18.63 10.87 2.24
N GLY A 105 -18.66 12.07 2.82
CA GLY A 105 -18.26 12.31 4.21
C GLY A 105 -19.40 12.17 5.22
N THR A 106 -19.13 12.39 6.50
CA THR A 106 -20.18 12.55 7.53
C THR A 106 -20.50 14.02 7.80
N ALA A 107 -19.58 14.93 7.46
CA ALA A 107 -19.76 16.36 7.62
C ALA A 107 -20.93 16.92 6.79
N ASP A 108 -21.20 16.36 5.62
CA ASP A 108 -22.31 16.78 4.75
C ASP A 108 -23.68 16.22 5.19
N ASN A 109 -23.67 15.12 5.95
CA ASN A 109 -24.84 14.40 6.42
C ASN A 109 -25.42 14.95 7.72
N ASN A 110 -24.71 15.88 8.36
CA ASN A 110 -25.14 16.52 9.60
C ASN A 110 -25.63 17.94 9.31
N ARG A 111 -26.81 18.30 9.81
CA ARG A 111 -27.48 19.60 9.59
C ARG A 111 -26.66 20.81 10.06
N GLU A 112 -25.64 20.57 10.89
CA GLU A 112 -24.72 21.56 11.47
C GLU A 112 -23.30 21.50 10.87
N GLY A 113 -22.99 20.48 10.05
CA GLY A 113 -21.66 20.27 9.49
C GLY A 113 -20.67 19.52 10.40
N ASP A 114 -21.16 18.93 11.50
CA ASP A 114 -20.33 18.46 12.62
C ASP A 114 -19.79 17.03 12.45
N GLY A 115 -19.10 16.76 11.34
CA GLY A 115 -18.36 15.51 11.12
C GLY A 115 -16.92 15.77 10.72
N PRO A 116 -16.01 14.78 10.81
CA PRO A 116 -14.65 14.91 10.31
C PRO A 116 -14.65 15.28 8.83
N LEU A 117 -13.90 16.31 8.48
CA LEU A 117 -13.93 16.92 7.15
C LEU A 117 -13.00 16.25 6.14
N TRP A 118 -12.07 15.41 6.59
CA TRP A 118 -11.08 14.80 5.71
C TRP A 118 -11.65 14.06 4.48
N PRO A 119 -12.81 13.35 4.54
CA PRO A 119 -13.38 12.70 3.35
C PRO A 119 -13.87 13.74 2.34
N THR A 120 -14.56 14.77 2.82
CA THR A 120 -15.10 15.89 2.04
C THR A 120 -13.98 16.65 1.34
N VAL A 121 -12.86 16.89 2.03
CA VAL A 121 -11.69 17.57 1.46
C VAL A 121 -11.03 16.72 0.36
N ILE A 122 -10.83 15.43 0.59
CA ILE A 122 -10.24 14.53 -0.42
C ILE A 122 -11.16 14.38 -1.64
N GLU A 123 -12.44 14.16 -1.43
CA GLU A 123 -13.42 13.97 -2.51
C GLU A 123 -13.59 15.25 -3.35
N ALA A 124 -13.56 16.44 -2.72
CA ALA A 124 -13.53 17.70 -3.43
C ALA A 124 -12.27 17.85 -4.30
N GLY A 125 -11.10 17.49 -3.75
CA GLY A 125 -9.85 17.46 -4.51
C GLY A 125 -9.91 16.48 -5.69
N PHE A 126 -10.53 15.32 -5.51
CA PHE A 126 -10.71 14.32 -6.55
C PHE A 126 -11.67 14.79 -7.65
N ALA A 127 -12.78 15.42 -7.27
CA ALA A 127 -13.69 16.06 -8.21
C ALA A 127 -13.00 17.19 -8.98
N GLU A 128 -12.13 17.98 -8.33
CA GLU A 128 -11.34 19.01 -8.99
C GLU A 128 -10.37 18.43 -10.00
N LEU A 129 -9.57 17.44 -9.60
CA LEU A 129 -8.61 16.75 -10.45
C LEU A 129 -9.28 16.31 -11.76
N TYR A 130 -10.53 15.87 -11.64
CA TYR A 130 -11.30 15.26 -12.72
C TYR A 130 -12.29 16.20 -13.40
N GLY A 131 -12.41 17.42 -12.88
CA GLY A 131 -13.12 18.54 -13.48
C GLY A 131 -12.22 19.43 -14.35
N ARG A 132 -10.90 19.18 -14.38
CA ARG A 132 -9.94 19.93 -15.19
C ARG A 132 -10.10 19.62 -16.68
N ASP A 133 -10.10 20.66 -17.50
CA ASP A 133 -10.00 20.52 -18.96
C ASP A 133 -8.54 20.45 -19.44
N ALA A 134 -8.35 20.36 -20.76
CA ALA A 134 -7.01 20.29 -21.36
C ALA A 134 -6.18 21.56 -21.15
N GLN A 135 -6.81 22.67 -20.77
CA GLN A 135 -6.18 23.95 -20.44
C GLN A 135 -5.97 24.11 -18.93
N GLY A 136 -6.33 23.10 -18.12
CA GLY A 136 -6.21 23.10 -16.67
C GLY A 136 -7.29 23.90 -15.94
N GLN A 137 -8.33 24.38 -16.63
CA GLN A 137 -9.44 25.09 -16.00
C GLN A 137 -10.35 24.10 -15.28
N VAL A 138 -10.68 24.41 -14.03
CA VAL A 138 -11.48 23.55 -13.16
C VAL A 138 -12.96 23.82 -13.35
N ASN A 139 -13.75 22.76 -13.54
CA ASN A 139 -15.20 22.78 -13.40
C ASN A 139 -15.67 21.70 -12.43
N LEU A 140 -15.91 22.07 -11.18
CA LEU A 140 -16.31 21.12 -10.14
C LEU A 140 -17.64 20.41 -10.42
N SER A 141 -18.63 21.12 -10.97
CA SER A 141 -19.90 20.48 -11.34
C SER A 141 -19.72 19.39 -12.39
N ARG A 142 -18.78 19.58 -13.33
CA ARG A 142 -18.35 18.52 -14.25
C ARG A 142 -17.62 17.42 -13.50
N GLY A 143 -16.69 17.78 -12.62
CA GLY A 143 -15.95 16.85 -11.76
C GLY A 143 -16.86 15.87 -11.02
N TYR A 144 -17.82 16.39 -10.24
CA TYR A 144 -18.79 15.56 -9.50
C TYR A 144 -19.61 14.64 -10.41
N ARG A 145 -20.08 15.13 -11.56
CA ARG A 145 -20.76 14.30 -12.55
C ARG A 145 -19.85 13.20 -13.11
N THR A 146 -18.57 13.49 -13.31
CA THR A 146 -17.60 12.53 -13.82
C THR A 146 -17.28 11.46 -12.78
N ILE A 147 -17.02 11.84 -11.52
CA ILE A 147 -16.63 10.85 -10.50
C ILE A 147 -17.82 10.02 -10.00
N GLY A 148 -19.03 10.56 -10.08
CA GLY A 148 -20.28 9.91 -9.70
C GLY A 148 -21.12 9.45 -10.89
N ASP A 149 -20.53 9.27 -12.07
CA ASP A 149 -21.26 8.77 -13.25
C ASP A 149 -21.72 7.33 -13.02
N PRO A 150 -23.04 7.03 -13.04
CA PRO A 150 -23.55 5.68 -12.80
C PRO A 150 -23.16 4.66 -13.89
N THR A 151 -22.71 5.14 -15.06
CA THR A 151 -22.29 4.32 -16.20
C THR A 151 -20.78 4.38 -16.45
N GLY A 152 -20.10 5.38 -15.88
CA GLY A 152 -18.68 5.66 -16.07
C GLY A 152 -17.82 5.53 -14.81
N GLY A 153 -18.34 4.91 -13.75
CA GLY A 153 -17.66 4.72 -12.47
C GLY A 153 -16.29 4.04 -12.58
N GLY A 154 -15.45 4.26 -11.56
CA GLY A 154 -14.11 3.68 -11.48
C GLY A 154 -14.08 2.29 -10.86
N GLY A 155 -12.90 1.65 -10.90
CA GLY A 155 -12.60 0.44 -10.16
C GLY A 155 -11.90 0.74 -8.82
N LEU A 156 -11.81 -0.27 -7.95
CA LEU A 156 -11.13 -0.13 -6.65
C LEU A 156 -9.68 0.34 -6.79
N GLY A 157 -8.97 -0.19 -7.79
CA GLY A 157 -7.60 0.21 -8.08
C GLY A 157 -7.46 1.67 -8.50
N ASP A 158 -8.49 2.28 -9.10
CA ASP A 158 -8.48 3.69 -9.49
C ASP A 158 -8.54 4.59 -8.23
N GLY A 159 -9.40 4.22 -7.27
CA GLY A 159 -9.48 4.90 -5.97
C GLY A 159 -8.19 4.75 -5.16
N MET A 160 -7.65 3.53 -5.06
CA MET A 160 -6.39 3.27 -4.36
C MET A 160 -5.21 4.02 -4.99
N TYR A 161 -5.14 4.03 -6.32
CA TYR A 161 -4.12 4.76 -7.06
C TYR A 161 -4.20 6.26 -6.80
N ALA A 162 -5.39 6.84 -6.86
CA ALA A 162 -5.56 8.27 -6.65
C ALA A 162 -5.09 8.74 -5.27
N LEU A 163 -5.24 7.89 -4.26
CA LEU A 163 -4.84 8.19 -2.88
C LEU A 163 -3.35 7.95 -2.60
N THR A 164 -2.71 7.03 -3.34
CA THR A 164 -1.39 6.52 -2.95
C THR A 164 -0.32 6.55 -4.05
N GLY A 165 -0.72 6.74 -5.31
CA GLY A 165 0.11 6.49 -6.48
C GLY A 165 0.27 5.01 -6.83
N GLU A 166 -0.28 4.10 -6.02
CA GLU A 166 -0.17 2.66 -6.19
C GLU A 166 -1.58 2.08 -6.40
N SER A 167 -1.81 1.33 -7.48
CA SER A 167 -3.15 0.77 -7.77
C SER A 167 -3.55 -0.39 -6.88
N GLY A 168 -2.63 -0.85 -6.03
CA GLY A 168 -2.77 -2.09 -5.28
C GLY A 168 -2.74 -3.32 -6.18
N ARG A 169 -3.06 -4.46 -5.58
CA ARG A 169 -3.18 -5.76 -6.27
C ARG A 169 -4.63 -6.20 -6.25
N SER A 170 -5.22 -6.36 -7.43
CA SER A 170 -6.58 -6.90 -7.57
C SER A 170 -6.54 -8.43 -7.58
N LEU A 171 -7.33 -9.07 -6.71
CA LEU A 171 -7.45 -10.52 -6.60
C LEU A 171 -8.85 -10.95 -6.98
N GLN A 172 -8.92 -11.84 -7.97
CA GLN A 172 -10.14 -12.52 -8.37
C GLN A 172 -10.07 -13.99 -7.95
N ILE A 173 -11.21 -14.55 -7.58
CA ILE A 173 -11.32 -15.96 -7.22
C ILE A 173 -11.63 -16.77 -8.47
N ARG A 174 -10.80 -17.76 -8.76
CA ARG A 174 -11.03 -18.75 -9.80
C ARG A 174 -12.10 -19.70 -9.29
N SER A 175 -13.24 -19.71 -9.96
CA SER A 175 -14.27 -20.71 -9.74
C SER A 175 -14.83 -21.15 -11.09
N PRO A 176 -14.65 -22.43 -11.48
CA PRO A 176 -15.16 -22.93 -12.76
C PRO A 176 -16.69 -22.96 -12.81
N ASP A 177 -17.33 -23.05 -11.64
CA ASP A 177 -18.78 -23.13 -11.49
C ASP A 177 -19.43 -21.76 -11.22
N ALA A 178 -18.62 -20.71 -11.02
CA ALA A 178 -19.16 -19.37 -10.86
C ALA A 178 -19.91 -18.95 -12.13
N PRO A 179 -21.11 -18.38 -12.00
CA PRO A 179 -21.81 -17.80 -13.13
C PRO A 179 -20.88 -16.85 -13.90
N PRO A 180 -20.90 -16.87 -15.24
CA PRO A 180 -20.14 -15.89 -16.00
C PRO A 180 -20.57 -14.50 -15.57
N MET A 181 -19.60 -13.59 -15.40
CA MET A 181 -19.88 -12.19 -15.07
C MET A 181 -20.99 -11.68 -15.97
N ARG A 182 -22.15 -11.37 -15.38
CA ARG A 182 -23.22 -10.67 -16.06
C ARG A 182 -22.92 -9.21 -15.88
N PRO A 183 -22.50 -8.50 -16.93
CA PRO A 183 -22.23 -7.10 -16.75
C PRO A 183 -23.51 -6.36 -16.39
N THR A 184 -23.42 -5.55 -15.35
CA THR A 184 -24.55 -4.84 -14.77
C THR A 184 -24.53 -3.39 -15.22
N GLY A 185 -25.05 -3.14 -16.41
CA GLY A 185 -25.31 -1.79 -16.93
C GLY A 185 -26.13 -1.84 -18.22
N PRO A 186 -27.04 -0.88 -18.45
CA PRO A 186 -27.70 -0.74 -19.75
C PRO A 186 -26.62 -0.32 -20.76
N ASP A 187 -26.37 -1.18 -21.75
CA ASP A 187 -25.42 -0.99 -22.84
C ASP A 187 -24.00 -0.60 -22.39
N HIS A 188 -23.06 -1.54 -22.50
CA HIS A 188 -21.65 -1.15 -22.60
C HIS A 188 -21.46 -0.27 -23.82
N VAL A 189 -21.67 1.03 -23.64
CA VAL A 189 -20.88 2.02 -24.35
C VAL A 189 -19.45 1.57 -24.10
N LYS A 190 -18.79 1.15 -25.18
CA LYS A 190 -17.35 0.92 -25.23
C LYS A 190 -16.74 2.06 -24.41
N PRO A 191 -16.14 1.81 -23.22
CA PRO A 191 -15.55 2.90 -22.45
C PRO A 191 -14.63 3.63 -23.41
N SER A 192 -14.80 4.93 -23.58
CA SER A 192 -13.88 5.72 -24.39
C SER A 192 -12.52 5.56 -23.74
N GLU A 193 -11.75 4.60 -24.25
CA GLU A 193 -10.54 4.18 -23.59
C GLU A 193 -9.43 5.20 -23.82
N PRO A 194 -8.67 5.53 -22.77
CA PRO A 194 -9.00 5.26 -21.36
C PRO A 194 -9.96 6.35 -20.85
N PRO A 195 -10.95 6.02 -20.00
CA PRO A 195 -11.46 7.04 -19.07
C PRO A 195 -10.24 7.59 -18.33
N PRO A 196 -10.16 8.90 -18.07
CA PRO A 196 -8.90 9.60 -17.78
C PRO A 196 -8.12 9.14 -16.54
N TYR A 197 -8.59 8.11 -15.82
CA TYR A 197 -8.18 7.72 -14.48
C TYR A 197 -7.86 6.23 -14.32
N ARG A 198 -7.86 5.43 -15.40
CA ARG A 198 -7.58 4.00 -15.29
C ARG A 198 -6.15 3.77 -14.79
N ALA A 199 -6.07 3.31 -13.56
CA ALA A 199 -4.81 2.92 -12.97
C ALA A 199 -4.26 1.66 -13.65
N PRO A 200 -2.94 1.45 -13.67
CA PRO A 200 -2.37 0.20 -14.15
C PRO A 200 -2.91 -0.98 -13.34
N LEU A 201 -3.60 -1.92 -14.00
CA LEU A 201 -4.18 -3.09 -13.34
C LEU A 201 -3.08 -4.12 -13.03
N GLN A 202 -2.91 -4.43 -11.75
CA GLN A 202 -2.09 -5.55 -11.29
C GLN A 202 -3.02 -6.63 -10.72
N GLY A 203 -3.49 -7.53 -11.59
CA GLY A 203 -4.48 -8.55 -11.26
C GLY A 203 -3.90 -9.96 -11.12
N ALA A 204 -4.47 -10.77 -10.23
CA ALA A 204 -4.26 -12.21 -10.20
C ALA A 204 -5.58 -12.98 -10.03
N LYS A 205 -5.67 -14.16 -10.66
CA LYS A 205 -6.78 -15.12 -10.49
C LYS A 205 -6.30 -16.34 -9.71
N LEU A 206 -6.72 -16.46 -8.47
CA LEU A 206 -6.27 -17.48 -7.52
C LEU A 206 -7.44 -18.32 -6.99
N GLU A 207 -7.15 -19.46 -6.39
CA GLU A 207 -8.15 -20.27 -5.69
C GLU A 207 -8.67 -19.54 -4.42
N LEU A 208 -9.89 -19.88 -3.98
CA LEU A 208 -10.56 -19.20 -2.86
C LEU A 208 -9.70 -19.13 -1.60
N ASP A 209 -9.10 -20.24 -1.18
CA ASP A 209 -8.27 -20.27 0.04
C ASP A 209 -7.00 -19.44 -0.09
N ALA A 210 -6.43 -19.35 -1.30
CA ALA A 210 -5.27 -18.50 -1.55
C ALA A 210 -5.64 -17.02 -1.48
N VAL A 211 -6.77 -16.63 -2.06
CA VAL A 211 -7.29 -15.25 -1.92
C VAL A 211 -7.57 -14.92 -0.46
N TYR A 212 -8.22 -15.83 0.28
CA TYR A 212 -8.50 -15.64 1.71
C TYR A 212 -7.21 -15.40 2.50
N ALA A 213 -6.19 -16.25 2.32
CA ALA A 213 -4.92 -16.11 3.01
C ALA A 213 -4.19 -14.80 2.66
N GLU A 214 -4.26 -14.36 1.39
CA GLU A 214 -3.67 -13.07 1.00
C GLU A 214 -4.40 -11.88 1.66
N VAL A 215 -5.73 -11.92 1.77
CA VAL A 215 -6.51 -10.88 2.45
C VAL A 215 -6.24 -10.89 3.96
N GLU A 216 -6.21 -12.06 4.58
CA GLU A 216 -5.87 -12.22 6.01
C GLU A 216 -4.50 -11.62 6.32
N GLN A 217 -3.48 -11.99 5.53
CA GLN A 217 -2.12 -11.47 5.68
C GLN A 217 -2.06 -9.95 5.44
N ALA A 218 -2.80 -9.44 4.47
CA ALA A 218 -2.86 -8.01 4.19
C ALA A 218 -3.40 -7.22 5.38
N LEU A 219 -4.54 -7.64 5.94
CA LEU A 219 -5.11 -7.01 7.12
C LEU A 219 -4.18 -7.12 8.34
N ALA A 220 -3.56 -8.28 8.56
CA ALA A 220 -2.59 -8.49 9.63
C ALA A 220 -1.32 -7.61 9.51
N THR A 221 -1.03 -7.11 8.32
CA THR A 221 0.12 -6.23 8.03
C THR A 221 -0.29 -4.79 7.76
N ASN A 222 -1.48 -4.38 8.20
CA ASN A 222 -2.03 -3.04 8.06
C ASN A 222 -2.07 -2.55 6.59
N ARG A 223 -2.34 -3.45 5.65
CA ARG A 223 -2.62 -3.08 4.25
C ARG A 223 -4.12 -2.86 4.10
N PRO A 224 -4.55 -1.75 3.48
CA PRO A 224 -5.97 -1.51 3.23
C PRO A 224 -6.49 -2.53 2.22
N VAL A 225 -7.67 -3.07 2.50
CA VAL A 225 -8.35 -4.01 1.60
C VAL A 225 -9.76 -3.50 1.31
N SER A 226 -10.14 -3.53 0.05
CA SER A 226 -11.50 -3.26 -0.41
C SER A 226 -12.02 -4.42 -1.24
N MET A 227 -13.34 -4.57 -1.32
CA MET A 227 -14.01 -5.60 -2.11
C MET A 227 -15.04 -4.97 -3.02
N ALA A 228 -15.14 -5.45 -4.25
CA ALA A 228 -16.18 -5.07 -5.19
C ALA A 228 -17.17 -6.23 -5.38
N THR A 229 -18.44 -5.88 -5.46
CA THR A 229 -19.52 -6.78 -5.87
C THR A 229 -19.89 -6.55 -7.33
N GLN A 230 -20.58 -7.53 -7.91
CA GLN A 230 -21.09 -7.52 -9.27
C GLN A 230 -22.38 -8.35 -9.34
N GLY A 231 -22.92 -8.51 -10.55
CA GLY A 231 -24.12 -9.31 -10.77
C GLY A 231 -25.40 -8.52 -10.50
N ARG A 232 -26.51 -9.06 -10.99
CA ARG A 232 -27.85 -8.50 -10.83
C ARG A 232 -28.79 -9.52 -10.21
N ASP A 233 -29.64 -9.06 -9.30
CA ASP A 233 -30.65 -9.80 -8.56
C ASP A 233 -30.08 -11.02 -7.81
N VAL A 234 -28.85 -10.93 -7.27
CA VAL A 234 -28.19 -12.06 -6.59
C VAL A 234 -28.82 -12.35 -5.22
N ARG A 235 -29.37 -11.31 -4.57
CA ARG A 235 -30.09 -11.40 -3.27
C ARG A 235 -29.27 -12.09 -2.18
N ASP A 236 -27.98 -11.82 -2.14
CA ASP A 236 -27.05 -12.31 -1.11
C ASP A 236 -26.95 -11.38 0.10
N GLY A 237 -27.69 -10.26 0.09
CA GLY A 237 -27.66 -9.24 1.13
C GLY A 237 -26.54 -8.21 0.97
N LEU A 238 -25.91 -8.14 -0.21
CA LEU A 238 -25.01 -7.05 -0.58
C LEU A 238 -25.64 -6.19 -1.68
N GLU A 239 -25.35 -4.89 -1.64
CA GLU A 239 -25.54 -4.00 -2.79
C GLU A 239 -24.71 -4.50 -3.97
N GLU A 240 -25.33 -4.50 -5.14
CA GLU A 240 -24.76 -4.93 -6.41
C GLU A 240 -23.93 -3.82 -7.06
N SER A 241 -22.89 -4.19 -7.82
CA SER A 241 -22.00 -3.24 -8.50
C SER A 241 -21.44 -2.17 -7.56
N HIS A 242 -21.10 -2.60 -6.33
CA HIS A 242 -20.76 -1.71 -5.23
C HIS A 242 -19.42 -2.06 -4.62
N ALA A 243 -18.80 -1.10 -3.96
CA ALA A 243 -17.52 -1.27 -3.30
C ALA A 243 -17.68 -1.23 -1.78
N TYR A 244 -16.93 -2.07 -1.08
CA TYR A 244 -16.93 -2.22 0.37
C TYR A 244 -15.51 -2.09 0.92
N MET A 245 -15.40 -1.61 2.14
CA MET A 245 -14.17 -1.74 2.93
C MET A 245 -14.14 -3.16 3.51
N VAL A 246 -13.01 -3.85 3.44
CA VAL A 246 -12.85 -5.11 4.17
C VAL A 246 -12.25 -4.78 5.53
N VAL A 247 -13.00 -5.03 6.59
CA VAL A 247 -12.59 -4.72 7.97
C VAL A 247 -12.11 -5.96 8.73
N GLY A 248 -12.40 -7.15 8.21
CA GLY A 248 -11.97 -8.40 8.81
C GLY A 248 -12.20 -9.62 7.91
N VAL A 249 -11.51 -10.71 8.24
CA VAL A 249 -11.80 -12.04 7.72
C VAL A 249 -11.80 -13.03 8.88
N SER A 250 -12.58 -14.08 8.76
CA SER A 250 -12.64 -15.16 9.75
C SER A 250 -13.02 -16.47 9.08
N ARG A 251 -12.88 -17.60 9.77
CA ARG A 251 -13.47 -18.86 9.35
C ARG A 251 -14.54 -19.26 10.33
N ASP A 252 -15.64 -19.82 9.83
CA ASP A 252 -16.63 -20.42 10.71
C ASP A 252 -15.97 -21.57 11.50
N PRO A 253 -16.05 -21.60 12.83
CA PRO A 253 -15.37 -22.61 13.63
C PRO A 253 -15.94 -24.03 13.49
N GLN A 254 -17.17 -24.17 12.97
CA GLN A 254 -17.84 -25.45 12.76
C GLN A 254 -17.64 -25.96 11.34
N THR A 255 -17.75 -25.09 10.33
CA THR A 255 -17.69 -25.48 8.91
C THR A 255 -16.35 -25.19 8.25
N ASN A 256 -15.48 -24.40 8.90
CA ASN A 256 -14.22 -23.88 8.36
C ASN A 256 -14.40 -23.01 7.09
N GLU A 257 -15.64 -22.57 6.81
CA GLU A 257 -15.96 -21.74 5.65
C GLU A 257 -15.40 -20.32 5.84
N ALA A 258 -14.82 -19.79 4.76
CA ALA A 258 -14.24 -18.46 4.72
C ALA A 258 -15.32 -17.38 4.81
N ARG A 259 -15.20 -16.48 5.79
CA ARG A 259 -16.06 -15.32 5.97
C ARG A 259 -15.28 -14.03 5.83
N VAL A 260 -15.93 -13.02 5.30
CA VAL A 260 -15.41 -11.66 5.19
C VAL A 260 -16.36 -10.69 5.90
N THR A 261 -15.80 -9.81 6.72
CA THR A 261 -16.52 -8.70 7.34
C THR A 261 -16.24 -7.44 6.53
N LEU A 262 -17.33 -6.85 6.05
CA LEU A 262 -17.35 -5.73 5.13
C LEU A 262 -17.99 -4.54 5.83
N ARG A 263 -17.52 -3.33 5.52
CA ARG A 263 -18.22 -2.09 5.87
C ARG A 263 -18.71 -1.41 4.61
N ASN A 264 -20.02 -1.14 4.57
CA ASN A 264 -20.66 -0.45 3.46
C ASN A 264 -20.35 1.05 3.49
N PRO A 265 -19.80 1.68 2.43
CA PRO A 265 -19.53 3.11 2.41
C PRO A 265 -20.79 3.98 2.56
N TYR A 266 -22.01 3.47 2.32
CA TYR A 266 -23.25 4.19 2.66
C TYR A 266 -23.42 4.47 4.16
N GLY A 267 -22.61 3.85 5.03
CA GLY A 267 -22.75 3.99 6.48
C GLY A 267 -23.93 3.23 7.08
N HIS A 268 -24.63 2.46 6.26
CA HIS A 268 -25.75 1.58 6.63
C HIS A 268 -25.93 0.51 5.55
N ASN A 269 -26.83 -0.45 5.80
CA ASN A 269 -27.13 -1.56 4.90
C ASN A 269 -28.60 -1.61 4.46
N GLU A 270 -29.28 -0.46 4.45
CA GLU A 270 -30.66 -0.37 4.00
C GLU A 270 -30.89 -0.87 2.56
N ARG A 271 -29.95 -0.62 1.63
CA ARG A 271 -30.07 -1.10 0.25
C ARG A 271 -29.70 -2.59 0.10
N ALA A 272 -28.87 -3.08 1.02
CA ALA A 272 -28.55 -4.49 1.24
C ALA A 272 -29.66 -5.28 1.97
N LYS A 273 -30.88 -4.73 2.11
CA LYS A 273 -32.05 -5.43 2.67
C LYS A 273 -32.42 -6.67 1.84
N GLU A 274 -32.16 -6.66 0.54
CA GLU A 274 -32.50 -7.77 -0.35
C GLU A 274 -31.56 -8.97 -0.12
N GLY A 275 -32.08 -10.01 0.52
CA GLY A 275 -31.28 -11.19 0.85
C GLY A 275 -30.75 -11.22 2.27
N ASN A 276 -31.18 -10.33 3.17
CA ASN A 276 -30.70 -10.30 4.56
C ASN A 276 -30.85 -11.64 5.33
N GLN A 277 -31.82 -12.49 4.94
CA GLN A 277 -31.96 -13.85 5.47
C GLN A 277 -30.71 -14.73 5.27
N ASN A 278 -29.79 -14.30 4.39
CA ASN A 278 -28.57 -14.99 3.99
C ASN A 278 -27.33 -14.60 4.79
N ILE A 279 -27.40 -13.51 5.55
CA ILE A 279 -26.27 -12.93 6.30
C ILE A 279 -26.27 -13.44 7.76
N GLY A 280 -27.41 -13.95 8.24
CA GLY A 280 -27.57 -14.50 9.57
C GLY A 280 -28.06 -13.50 10.61
N ALA A 281 -28.15 -13.95 11.86
CA ALA A 281 -28.88 -13.26 12.94
C ALA A 281 -28.28 -11.93 13.40
N GLY A 282 -27.06 -11.59 12.99
CA GLY A 282 -26.37 -10.35 13.35
C GLY A 282 -26.58 -9.18 12.37
N TRP A 283 -27.33 -9.39 11.28
CA TRP A 283 -27.59 -8.34 10.30
C TRP A 283 -28.55 -7.27 10.83
N SER A 284 -28.24 -6.01 10.55
CA SER A 284 -29.13 -4.86 10.81
C SER A 284 -28.99 -3.84 9.69
N ALA A 285 -30.11 -3.22 9.30
CA ALA A 285 -30.12 -2.18 8.28
C ALA A 285 -29.31 -0.94 8.70
N ASP A 286 -29.24 -0.66 10.00
CA ASP A 286 -28.55 0.53 10.55
C ASP A 286 -27.07 0.26 10.87
N ASN A 287 -26.66 -1.01 10.92
CA ASN A 287 -25.25 -1.36 11.11
C ASN A 287 -24.56 -1.31 9.74
N PRO A 288 -23.50 -0.50 9.52
CA PRO A 288 -22.75 -0.49 8.27
C PRO A 288 -21.94 -1.77 8.02
N GLU A 289 -21.67 -2.56 9.06
CA GLU A 289 -20.88 -3.78 8.96
C GLU A 289 -21.72 -5.02 8.67
N ILE A 290 -21.25 -5.86 7.76
CA ILE A 290 -21.85 -7.13 7.36
C ILE A 290 -20.78 -8.20 7.35
N THR A 291 -21.05 -9.37 7.95
CA THR A 291 -20.22 -10.56 7.72
C THR A 291 -20.92 -11.52 6.77
N VAL A 292 -20.25 -11.90 5.69
CA VAL A 292 -20.79 -12.77 4.64
C VAL A 292 -19.85 -13.95 4.36
N ASP A 293 -20.42 -15.04 3.84
CA ASP A 293 -19.67 -16.21 3.40
C ASP A 293 -19.07 -15.96 2.01
N LEU A 294 -17.74 -16.02 1.91
CA LEU A 294 -17.02 -15.68 0.68
C LEU A 294 -17.27 -16.73 -0.42
N ASN A 295 -17.35 -18.00 -0.06
CA ASN A 295 -17.60 -19.08 -1.02
C ASN A 295 -18.98 -18.94 -1.65
N ARG A 296 -19.97 -18.55 -0.85
CA ARG A 296 -21.30 -18.20 -1.30
C ARG A 296 -21.28 -17.03 -2.27
N LEU A 297 -20.59 -15.93 -1.96
CA LEU A 297 -20.53 -14.78 -2.88
C LEU A 297 -19.96 -15.18 -4.25
N VAL A 298 -18.94 -16.03 -4.25
CA VAL A 298 -18.32 -16.55 -5.49
C VAL A 298 -19.27 -17.45 -6.26
N ARG A 299 -19.92 -18.39 -5.57
CA ARG A 299 -20.86 -19.34 -6.17
C ARG A 299 -22.11 -18.65 -6.71
N ASP A 300 -22.65 -17.69 -5.95
CA ASP A 300 -23.86 -16.96 -6.31
C ASP A 300 -23.55 -15.87 -7.37
N GLY A 301 -22.27 -15.59 -7.64
CA GLY A 301 -21.80 -14.71 -8.71
C GLY A 301 -21.75 -13.22 -8.35
N SER A 302 -21.82 -12.90 -7.06
CA SER A 302 -21.78 -11.53 -6.53
C SER A 302 -20.36 -11.01 -6.30
N PHE A 303 -19.40 -11.88 -5.99
CA PHE A 303 -18.01 -11.46 -5.80
C PHE A 303 -17.37 -11.04 -7.13
N ALA A 304 -16.83 -9.82 -7.20
CA ALA A 304 -16.05 -9.35 -8.35
C ALA A 304 -14.54 -9.50 -8.09
N GLU A 305 -14.01 -8.76 -7.13
CA GLU A 305 -12.60 -8.79 -6.75
C GLU A 305 -12.36 -8.22 -5.35
N PHE A 306 -11.21 -8.55 -4.77
CA PHE A 306 -10.56 -7.75 -3.73
C PHE A 306 -9.52 -6.83 -4.38
N ASN A 307 -9.28 -5.67 -3.78
CA ASN A 307 -8.09 -4.87 -4.04
C ASN A 307 -7.30 -4.70 -2.74
N ILE A 308 -6.04 -5.11 -2.75
CA ILE A 308 -5.12 -4.96 -1.63
C ILE A 308 -4.18 -3.80 -1.93
N GLY A 309 -4.35 -2.71 -1.20
CA GLY A 309 -3.51 -1.51 -1.36
C GLY A 309 -2.08 -1.70 -0.86
N PRO A 310 -1.29 -0.62 -0.87
CA PRO A 310 0.15 -0.71 -0.65
C PRO A 310 0.50 -1.08 0.80
N ALA A 311 1.74 -1.52 0.99
CA ALA A 311 2.29 -1.72 2.33
C ALA A 311 2.34 -0.39 3.11
N PRO A 312 2.29 -0.44 4.45
CA PRO A 312 2.59 0.72 5.28
C PRO A 312 3.95 1.32 4.91
N ARG A 313 4.04 2.66 4.86
CA ARG A 313 5.32 3.34 4.64
C ARG A 313 6.23 3.05 5.82
N THR A 314 7.47 2.66 5.55
CA THR A 314 8.51 2.64 6.60
C THR A 314 8.92 4.08 6.91
N GLN A 315 9.31 4.38 8.15
CA GLN A 315 9.57 5.76 8.63
C GLN A 315 10.53 6.58 7.74
N ALA A 316 11.43 5.94 6.99
CA ALA A 316 12.30 6.62 6.02
C ALA A 316 11.53 7.28 4.84
N GLN A 317 10.38 6.75 4.43
CA GLN A 317 9.51 7.36 3.41
C GLN A 317 8.61 8.48 3.97
N GLN A 318 8.45 8.59 5.29
CA GLN A 318 7.67 9.67 5.92
C GLN A 318 8.45 11.00 5.97
N GLN A 319 9.78 10.96 5.97
CA GLN A 319 10.64 12.17 6.07
C GLN A 319 10.81 12.95 4.75
N GLY A 320 10.32 12.44 3.62
CA GLY A 320 10.35 13.16 2.33
C GLY A 320 9.29 14.25 2.18
N ALA A 321 8.36 14.37 3.13
CA ALA A 321 7.42 15.48 3.17
C ALA A 321 8.11 16.69 3.83
N PRO A 322 8.18 17.88 3.17
CA PRO A 322 8.74 19.04 3.83
C PRO A 322 7.81 19.43 4.99
N ALA A 323 8.34 19.29 6.20
CA ALA A 323 7.74 19.75 7.44
C ALA A 323 8.03 21.25 7.64
N SER A 324 6.95 21.99 7.89
CA SER A 324 6.92 23.22 8.70
C SER A 324 7.53 24.50 8.11
N GLY A 325 6.66 25.33 7.53
CA GLY A 325 6.88 26.78 7.49
C GLY A 325 6.88 27.35 8.91
N GLN A 326 8.07 27.67 9.42
CA GLN A 326 8.24 28.48 10.62
C GLN A 326 7.77 29.92 10.36
N VAL A 327 6.93 30.40 11.27
CA VAL A 327 6.55 31.81 11.41
C VAL A 327 7.81 32.64 11.76
N PRO A 328 8.00 33.84 11.16
CA PRO A 328 9.16 34.69 11.46
C PRO A 328 9.02 35.26 12.87
N SER A 329 9.82 34.74 13.80
CA SER A 329 10.00 35.32 15.13
C SER A 329 11.13 36.33 15.09
N THR A 330 10.85 37.50 15.62
CA THR A 330 11.74 38.66 15.76
C THR A 330 13.10 38.33 16.39
N GLN A 331 14.11 38.85 15.72
CA GLN A 331 15.46 39.21 16.15
C GLN A 331 15.68 39.22 17.68
N SER A 332 16.58 38.36 18.15
CA SER A 332 17.29 38.50 19.43
C SER A 332 18.71 37.96 19.25
N ALA A 333 19.66 38.68 19.87
CA ALA A 333 21.09 38.65 19.58
C ALA A 333 21.76 37.27 19.65
N GLN A 334 22.70 37.04 18.74
CA GLN A 334 23.62 35.90 18.71
C GLN A 334 24.48 35.81 19.99
N PRO A 335 24.67 34.61 20.54
CA PRO A 335 25.90 34.23 21.21
C PRO A 335 26.86 33.53 20.23
N GLU A 336 28.16 33.73 20.46
CA GLU A 336 29.31 33.28 19.68
C GLU A 336 29.32 31.79 19.23
N PRO A 337 30.05 31.47 18.13
CA PRO A 337 30.09 30.13 17.57
C PRO A 337 30.86 29.16 18.46
N ARG A 338 30.20 28.08 18.88
CA ARG A 338 30.90 26.89 19.39
C ARG A 338 31.49 26.10 18.22
N PRO A 339 32.70 25.52 18.37
CA PRO A 339 33.28 24.67 17.34
C PRO A 339 32.40 23.44 17.07
N PRO A 340 32.36 22.95 15.82
CA PRO A 340 31.52 21.83 15.45
C PRO A 340 31.99 20.56 16.16
N THR A 341 31.06 19.91 16.85
CA THR A 341 31.18 18.50 17.22
C THR A 341 31.28 17.67 15.92
N PRO A 342 32.20 16.71 15.79
CA PRO A 342 32.28 15.88 14.60
C PRO A 342 30.98 15.09 14.42
N SER A 343 30.34 15.25 13.27
CA SER A 343 29.22 14.41 12.85
C SER A 343 29.66 12.94 12.86
N PRO A 344 28.81 11.99 13.27
CA PRO A 344 29.09 10.57 13.08
C PRO A 344 29.32 10.31 11.59
N ALA A 345 30.39 9.60 11.26
CA ALA A 345 30.74 9.26 9.88
C ALA A 345 29.52 8.63 9.18
N GLU A 346 29.08 9.23 8.08
CA GLU A 346 27.99 8.68 7.25
C GLU A 346 28.37 7.27 6.80
N THR A 347 27.49 6.31 7.08
CA THR A 347 27.66 4.94 6.62
C THR A 347 27.66 4.92 5.09
N PRO A 348 28.67 4.35 4.41
CA PRO A 348 28.72 4.27 2.95
C PRO A 348 27.48 3.57 2.38
N ALA A 349 26.95 4.03 1.24
CA ALA A 349 25.85 3.36 0.56
C ALA A 349 26.34 2.11 -0.17
N ILE A 350 25.48 1.12 -0.41
CA ILE A 350 25.89 -0.13 -1.10
C ILE A 350 26.41 0.09 -2.53
N THR A 351 26.03 1.19 -3.16
CA THR A 351 26.57 1.64 -4.45
C THR A 351 28.01 2.13 -4.36
N ASP A 352 28.50 2.50 -3.17
CA ASP A 352 29.86 2.94 -2.94
C ASP A 352 30.81 1.75 -2.83
N ARG A 353 31.97 1.85 -3.49
CA ARG A 353 32.99 0.78 -3.47
C ARG A 353 33.53 0.47 -2.06
N ALA A 354 33.41 1.42 -1.13
CA ALA A 354 33.83 1.26 0.26
C ALA A 354 32.84 0.42 1.09
N HIS A 355 31.62 0.18 0.61
CA HIS A 355 30.65 -0.63 1.34
C HIS A 355 31.04 -2.11 1.33
N PRO A 356 31.02 -2.81 2.47
CA PRO A 356 31.47 -4.21 2.55
C PRO A 356 30.64 -5.18 1.69
N GLY A 357 29.40 -4.80 1.35
CA GLY A 357 28.52 -5.55 0.46
C GLY A 357 28.65 -5.23 -1.03
N HIS A 358 29.50 -4.27 -1.41
CA HIS A 358 29.50 -3.70 -2.77
C HIS A 358 29.79 -4.74 -3.86
N GLU A 359 30.76 -5.63 -3.66
CA GLU A 359 31.09 -6.64 -4.68
C GLU A 359 29.91 -7.57 -4.97
N ARG A 360 29.15 -7.95 -3.95
CA ARG A 360 27.99 -8.82 -4.11
C ARG A 360 26.82 -8.12 -4.77
N PHE A 361 26.63 -6.85 -4.47
CA PHE A 361 25.71 -5.98 -5.19
C PHE A 361 26.05 -5.90 -6.68
N GLN A 362 27.33 -5.71 -7.03
CA GLN A 362 27.78 -5.71 -8.42
C GLN A 362 27.57 -7.06 -9.13
N GLN A 363 27.79 -8.17 -8.42
CA GLN A 363 27.47 -9.51 -8.94
C GLN A 363 25.98 -9.67 -9.24
N ALA A 364 25.11 -9.26 -8.31
CA ALA A 364 23.66 -9.30 -8.50
C ALA A 364 23.22 -8.44 -9.70
N LEU A 365 23.78 -7.23 -9.82
CA LEU A 365 23.49 -6.29 -10.91
C LEU A 365 23.84 -6.92 -12.27
N GLY A 366 25.09 -7.38 -12.43
CA GLY A 366 25.55 -8.00 -13.68
C GLY A 366 24.89 -9.35 -13.97
N ALA A 367 24.36 -10.04 -12.96
CA ALA A 367 23.59 -11.27 -13.13
C ALA A 367 22.16 -11.00 -13.63
N ILE A 368 21.51 -9.93 -13.15
CA ILE A 368 20.20 -9.50 -13.61
C ILE A 368 20.29 -9.00 -15.06
N GLU A 369 21.29 -8.17 -15.38
CA GLU A 369 21.45 -7.60 -16.72
C GLU A 369 21.74 -8.63 -17.82
N ARG A 370 22.46 -9.72 -17.48
CA ARG A 370 22.80 -10.80 -18.42
C ARG A 370 21.80 -11.95 -18.40
N SER A 371 20.73 -11.83 -17.64
CA SER A 371 19.76 -12.91 -17.48
C SER A 371 19.03 -13.21 -18.79
N PRO A 372 18.97 -14.48 -19.24
CA PRO A 372 18.26 -14.83 -20.47
C PRO A 372 16.73 -14.79 -20.31
N ASN A 373 16.20 -14.76 -19.09
CA ASN A 373 14.75 -14.80 -18.83
C ASN A 373 14.19 -13.56 -18.12
N ILE A 374 15.02 -12.56 -17.84
CA ILE A 374 14.58 -11.23 -17.41
C ILE A 374 14.58 -10.35 -18.67
N PRO A 375 13.41 -9.91 -19.17
CA PRO A 375 13.35 -9.08 -20.36
C PRO A 375 14.17 -7.79 -20.19
N ALA A 376 14.89 -7.37 -21.24
CA ALA A 376 15.61 -6.10 -21.22
C ALA A 376 14.64 -4.94 -20.89
N GLY A 377 15.00 -4.12 -19.92
CA GLY A 377 14.17 -3.01 -19.42
C GLY A 377 13.10 -3.40 -18.40
N ALA A 378 12.90 -4.69 -18.08
CA ALA A 378 11.97 -5.11 -17.03
C ALA A 378 12.39 -4.57 -15.64
N LEU A 379 13.70 -4.37 -15.44
CA LEU A 379 14.28 -3.67 -14.30
C LEU A 379 15.23 -2.60 -14.86
N SER A 380 15.05 -1.33 -14.47
CA SER A 380 15.91 -0.23 -14.91
C SER A 380 16.08 0.82 -13.82
N GLY A 381 17.08 1.69 -13.98
CA GLY A 381 17.34 2.80 -13.06
C GLY A 381 17.44 2.38 -11.60
N GLU A 382 16.75 3.10 -10.72
CA GLU A 382 16.72 2.84 -9.28
C GLU A 382 16.11 1.45 -8.96
N ARG A 383 15.10 1.01 -9.73
CA ARG A 383 14.47 -0.30 -9.51
C ARG A 383 15.44 -1.46 -9.71
N LEU A 384 16.33 -1.36 -10.71
CA LEU A 384 17.38 -2.34 -10.94
C LEU A 384 18.39 -2.37 -9.78
N GLN A 385 18.80 -1.21 -9.28
CA GLN A 385 19.70 -1.13 -8.12
C GLN A 385 19.05 -1.71 -6.86
N GLN A 386 17.77 -1.40 -6.60
CA GLN A 386 17.03 -1.99 -5.49
C GLN A 386 16.96 -3.51 -5.60
N ALA A 387 16.58 -4.04 -6.77
CA ALA A 387 16.52 -5.48 -6.99
C ALA A 387 17.88 -6.17 -6.80
N ALA A 388 18.96 -5.56 -7.30
CA ALA A 388 20.31 -6.07 -7.11
C ALA A 388 20.73 -6.07 -5.64
N ALA A 389 20.41 -5.02 -4.86
CA ALA A 389 20.73 -4.96 -3.45
C ALA A 389 19.93 -5.98 -2.63
N ASN A 390 18.63 -6.11 -2.89
CA ASN A 390 17.78 -7.10 -2.23
C ASN A 390 18.20 -8.53 -2.56
N LEU A 391 18.62 -8.78 -3.80
CA LEU A 391 19.11 -10.08 -4.22
C LEU A 391 20.48 -10.41 -3.60
N ALA A 392 21.36 -9.40 -3.49
CA ALA A 392 22.62 -9.51 -2.76
C ALA A 392 22.38 -9.88 -1.29
N TYR A 393 21.40 -9.26 -0.63
CA TYR A 393 21.01 -9.60 0.73
C TYR A 393 20.46 -11.02 0.85
N ALA A 394 19.50 -11.39 -0.01
CA ALA A 394 18.90 -12.73 -0.03
C ALA A 394 19.93 -13.85 -0.23
N SER A 395 21.04 -13.56 -0.89
CA SER A 395 22.16 -14.50 -1.10
C SER A 395 23.15 -14.60 0.08
N LEU A 396 23.17 -13.60 0.96
CA LEU A 396 24.05 -13.55 2.14
C LEU A 396 23.39 -14.16 3.36
N ALA A 397 22.15 -13.76 3.59
CA ALA A 397 21.33 -14.28 4.65
C ALA A 397 20.80 -15.64 4.19
N GLY A 398 20.89 -16.67 5.04
CA GLY A 398 20.01 -17.83 4.94
C GLY A 398 18.56 -17.41 5.25
N ALA A 399 18.05 -16.41 4.53
CA ALA A 399 16.79 -15.74 4.77
C ALA A 399 15.67 -16.78 4.68
N GLN A 400 14.73 -16.73 5.62
CA GLN A 400 13.60 -17.66 5.60
C GLN A 400 12.78 -17.45 4.34
N ARG A 401 12.52 -18.55 3.63
CA ARG A 401 11.64 -18.55 2.47
C ARG A 401 10.19 -18.41 2.94
N PRO A 402 9.32 -17.69 2.22
CA PRO A 402 7.90 -17.56 2.57
C PRO A 402 7.15 -18.90 2.65
N GLN A 403 7.62 -19.92 1.94
CA GLN A 403 7.04 -21.26 1.91
C GLN A 403 7.66 -22.22 2.95
N GLY A 404 8.47 -21.71 3.87
CA GLY A 404 9.26 -22.50 4.81
C GLY A 404 10.65 -22.87 4.27
N GLY A 405 11.61 -23.04 5.17
CA GLY A 405 13.04 -23.27 4.86
C GLY A 405 13.87 -21.98 4.84
N GLN A 406 15.19 -22.11 4.66
CA GLN A 406 16.12 -20.98 4.53
C GLN A 406 16.71 -20.95 3.13
N ASN A 407 17.01 -19.76 2.62
CA ASN A 407 17.84 -19.60 1.44
C ASN A 407 19.20 -20.25 1.65
N GLU A 408 19.76 -20.76 0.56
CA GLU A 408 21.14 -21.21 0.60
C GLU A 408 22.05 -19.99 0.61
N ARG A 409 23.04 -20.02 1.51
CA ARG A 409 24.08 -19.01 1.50
C ARG A 409 24.95 -19.20 0.26
N LEU A 410 24.99 -18.16 -0.57
CA LEU A 410 25.85 -18.10 -1.74
C LEU A 410 27.19 -17.47 -1.36
N ASP A 411 28.25 -17.93 -1.99
CA ASP A 411 29.60 -17.37 -1.97
C ASP A 411 29.74 -16.29 -3.06
N ARG A 412 29.00 -16.43 -4.16
CA ARG A 412 28.87 -15.45 -5.25
C ARG A 412 27.56 -15.63 -6.00
N ILE A 413 27.18 -14.66 -6.83
CA ILE A 413 26.02 -14.76 -7.73
C ILE A 413 26.51 -14.91 -9.16
N ASP A 414 26.28 -16.08 -9.77
CA ASP A 414 26.67 -16.38 -11.15
C ASP A 414 25.55 -15.99 -12.14
N PHE A 415 24.29 -16.28 -11.77
CA PHE A 415 23.09 -15.96 -12.55
C PHE A 415 21.96 -15.42 -11.68
N ALA A 416 21.08 -14.64 -12.30
CA ALA A 416 19.79 -14.25 -11.73
C ALA A 416 18.68 -14.61 -12.72
N VAL A 417 17.58 -15.18 -12.24
CA VAL A 417 16.44 -15.56 -13.10
C VAL A 417 15.12 -15.27 -12.42
N PHE A 418 14.08 -14.93 -13.18
CA PHE A 418 12.72 -15.03 -12.66
C PHE A 418 12.29 -16.50 -12.53
N ASN A 419 11.46 -16.81 -11.54
CA ASN A 419 10.70 -18.05 -11.54
C ASN A 419 9.60 -18.02 -12.63
N ASN A 420 8.94 -19.16 -12.87
CA ASN A 420 8.03 -19.35 -14.01
C ASN A 420 6.86 -18.35 -14.06
N ASP A 421 6.32 -17.96 -12.90
CA ASP A 421 5.22 -17.00 -12.77
C ASP A 421 5.71 -15.56 -12.52
N ARG A 422 7.03 -15.33 -12.51
CA ARG A 422 7.69 -14.04 -12.20
C ARG A 422 7.35 -13.47 -10.83
N SER A 423 6.86 -14.29 -9.90
CA SER A 423 6.58 -13.87 -8.52
C SER A 423 7.85 -13.78 -7.66
N SER A 424 9.00 -14.24 -8.14
CA SER A 424 10.28 -14.19 -7.42
C SER A 424 11.49 -14.09 -8.34
N LEU A 425 12.53 -13.42 -7.86
CA LEU A 425 13.87 -13.39 -8.44
C LEU A 425 14.75 -14.43 -7.73
N ILE A 426 15.52 -15.21 -8.47
CA ILE A 426 16.38 -16.28 -7.93
C ILE A 426 17.82 -15.96 -8.25
N ALA A 427 18.67 -15.85 -7.23
CA ALA A 427 20.12 -15.85 -7.39
C ALA A 427 20.64 -17.29 -7.39
N VAL A 428 21.55 -17.57 -8.32
CA VAL A 428 22.11 -18.91 -8.54
C VAL A 428 23.63 -18.83 -8.44
N GLN A 429 24.22 -19.76 -7.70
CA GLN A 429 25.65 -20.07 -7.76
C GLN A 429 25.85 -21.42 -8.42
N GLY A 430 26.69 -21.47 -9.45
CA GLY A 430 26.88 -22.64 -10.32
C GLY A 430 26.06 -22.58 -11.61
N GLU A 431 26.09 -23.67 -12.37
CA GLU A 431 25.38 -23.78 -13.64
C GLU A 431 23.87 -24.01 -13.43
N LEU A 432 23.05 -23.27 -14.19
CA LEU A 432 21.59 -23.43 -14.14
C LEU A 432 21.20 -24.85 -14.59
N GLY A 433 20.44 -25.56 -13.74
CA GLY A 433 20.03 -26.95 -13.97
C GLY A 433 21.00 -28.00 -13.41
N ASN A 434 22.14 -27.60 -12.85
CA ASN A 434 23.00 -28.51 -12.10
C ASN A 434 22.40 -28.77 -10.70
N PRO A 435 22.22 -30.03 -10.26
CA PRO A 435 21.68 -30.34 -8.94
C PRO A 435 22.56 -29.87 -7.76
N THR A 436 23.81 -29.50 -8.01
CA THR A 436 24.71 -28.93 -6.99
C THR A 436 24.72 -27.40 -6.98
N ALA A 437 23.90 -26.74 -7.81
CA ALA A 437 23.77 -25.29 -7.79
C ALA A 437 23.08 -24.84 -6.51
N LYS A 438 23.58 -23.76 -5.90
CA LYS A 438 22.95 -23.16 -4.71
C LYS A 438 22.01 -22.04 -5.13
N LEU A 439 20.86 -21.94 -4.46
CA LEU A 439 19.78 -21.04 -4.82
C LEU A 439 19.34 -20.16 -3.62
N ALA A 440 19.30 -18.86 -3.86
CA ALA A 440 18.69 -17.89 -2.98
C ALA A 440 17.48 -17.23 -3.65
N LEU A 441 16.32 -17.37 -3.03
CA LEU A 441 15.05 -16.83 -3.53
C LEU A 441 14.79 -15.44 -2.92
N LEU A 442 14.46 -14.48 -3.77
CA LEU A 442 13.94 -13.16 -3.42
C LEU A 442 12.49 -13.04 -3.93
N PRO A 443 11.49 -13.16 -3.05
CA PRO A 443 10.09 -12.93 -3.41
C PRO A 443 9.87 -11.50 -3.92
N ALA A 444 9.02 -11.32 -4.94
CA ALA A 444 8.72 -10.01 -5.50
C ALA A 444 8.14 -9.04 -4.46
N ALA A 445 7.34 -9.56 -3.52
CA ALA A 445 6.81 -8.77 -2.40
C ALA A 445 7.92 -8.27 -1.46
N GLN A 446 8.98 -9.07 -1.23
CA GLN A 446 10.12 -8.65 -0.42
C GLN A 446 10.99 -7.64 -1.17
N ASP A 447 11.18 -7.85 -2.47
CA ASP A 447 11.93 -6.97 -3.34
C ASP A 447 11.30 -5.58 -3.44
N SER A 448 9.97 -5.49 -3.57
CA SER A 448 9.27 -4.20 -3.58
C SER A 448 9.21 -3.53 -2.20
N ALA A 449 9.18 -4.31 -1.12
CA ALA A 449 9.07 -3.79 0.25
C ALA A 449 10.39 -3.21 0.82
N THR A 450 11.54 -3.67 0.32
CA THR A 450 12.86 -3.27 0.86
C THR A 450 13.53 -2.28 -0.08
N ASN A 451 13.72 -1.04 0.36
CA ASN A 451 14.42 -0.03 -0.45
C ASN A 451 15.95 -0.21 -0.42
N LEU A 452 16.65 0.50 -1.34
CA LEU A 452 18.10 0.39 -1.51
C LEU A 452 18.90 0.66 -0.22
N ALA A 453 18.51 1.69 0.54
CA ALA A 453 19.18 2.03 1.79
C ALA A 453 18.99 0.97 2.87
N GLN A 454 17.77 0.42 2.99
CA GLN A 454 17.48 -0.68 3.92
C GLN A 454 18.26 -1.94 3.57
N ALA A 455 18.29 -2.31 2.28
CA ALA A 455 19.08 -3.44 1.80
C ALA A 455 20.58 -3.25 2.10
N SER A 456 21.10 -2.03 1.93
CA SER A 456 22.48 -1.66 2.29
C SER A 456 22.79 -1.96 3.76
N LEU A 457 21.94 -1.48 4.68
CA LEU A 457 22.08 -1.69 6.11
C LEU A 457 21.95 -3.17 6.51
N GLN A 458 21.02 -3.90 5.89
CA GLN A 458 20.82 -5.33 6.12
C GLN A 458 22.05 -6.15 5.71
N ILE A 459 22.66 -5.81 4.58
CA ILE A 459 23.88 -6.46 4.11
C ILE A 459 25.05 -6.17 5.04
N GLN A 460 25.24 -4.91 5.43
CA GLN A 460 26.30 -4.53 6.35
C GLN A 460 26.17 -5.25 7.70
N SER A 461 24.97 -5.29 8.27
CA SER A 461 24.73 -5.95 9.56
C SER A 461 24.95 -7.46 9.48
N THR A 462 24.51 -8.11 8.39
CA THR A 462 24.73 -9.55 8.16
C THR A 462 26.22 -9.88 8.04
N LEU A 463 26.97 -9.08 7.28
CA LEU A 463 28.42 -9.27 7.12
C LEU A 463 29.18 -9.04 8.43
N ALA A 464 28.79 -8.03 9.21
CA ALA A 464 29.37 -7.78 10.52
C ALA A 464 29.12 -8.95 11.49
N GLN A 465 27.91 -9.52 11.49
CA GLN A 465 27.58 -10.72 12.27
C GLN A 465 28.43 -11.93 11.86
N HIS A 466 28.62 -12.13 10.56
CA HIS A 466 29.47 -13.21 10.06
C HIS A 466 30.95 -13.05 10.48
N HIS A 467 31.49 -11.83 10.45
CA HIS A 467 32.85 -11.56 10.92
C HIS A 467 32.99 -11.81 12.42
N ALA A 468 31.99 -11.42 13.21
CA ALA A 468 31.99 -11.68 14.66
C ALA A 468 31.94 -13.19 14.98
N GLN A 469 31.17 -13.97 14.23
CA GLN A 469 31.10 -15.43 14.41
C GLN A 469 32.39 -16.14 13.97
N ALA A 470 33.07 -15.65 12.93
CA ALA A 470 34.34 -16.21 12.48
C ALA A 470 35.49 -15.98 13.47
N HIS A 471 35.46 -14.89 14.24
CA HIS A 471 36.50 -14.55 15.23
C HIS A 471 36.18 -14.97 16.67
N GLY A 472 34.92 -15.33 16.99
CA GLY A 472 34.54 -15.85 18.31
C GLY A 472 34.93 -17.31 18.59
N GLY A 473 35.57 -17.99 17.63
CA GLY A 473 35.97 -19.40 17.72
C GLY A 473 37.35 -19.66 18.34
N GLU A 474 38.20 -18.65 18.51
CA GLU A 474 39.49 -18.80 19.22
C GLU A 474 39.30 -18.58 20.72
N ARG A 475 38.82 -19.62 21.42
CA ARG A 475 39.01 -19.71 22.88
C ARG A 475 40.52 -19.80 23.16
N PRO A 476 41.11 -18.93 24.00
CA PRO A 476 42.46 -19.17 24.49
C PRO A 476 42.46 -20.50 25.24
N GLN A 477 43.31 -21.42 24.79
CA GLN A 477 43.59 -22.65 25.51
C GLN A 477 43.96 -22.29 26.96
N SER A 478 43.20 -22.85 27.90
CA SER A 478 43.46 -22.81 29.32
C SER A 478 44.91 -23.27 29.57
N ALA A 479 45.68 -22.43 30.28
CA ALA A 479 47.02 -22.77 30.71
C ALA A 479 47.04 -24.10 31.51
N PRO A 480 48.05 -24.96 31.33
CA PRO A 480 48.18 -26.18 32.10
C PRO A 480 48.43 -25.85 33.58
N THR A 481 47.65 -26.48 34.45
CA THR A 481 47.84 -26.49 35.90
C THR A 481 49.25 -26.97 36.22
N GLN A 482 50.01 -26.13 36.91
CA GLN A 482 51.33 -26.43 37.42
C GLN A 482 51.24 -27.55 38.48
N ASP A 483 51.85 -28.69 38.18
CA ASP A 483 52.19 -29.71 39.16
C ASP A 483 53.22 -29.17 40.14
N ASP A 484 52.91 -29.38 41.42
CA ASP A 484 53.74 -29.03 42.58
C ASP A 484 54.90 -30.05 42.72
N PRO A 485 56.18 -29.63 42.70
CA PRO A 485 57.29 -30.55 42.84
C PRO A 485 57.54 -30.92 44.30
N THR A 486 57.63 -32.23 44.51
CA THR A 486 58.14 -32.87 45.72
C THR A 486 59.55 -32.38 46.07
N LEU A 487 59.68 -31.74 47.24
CA LEU A 487 60.97 -31.53 47.91
C LEU A 487 61.35 -32.79 48.71
N LYS A 488 62.41 -33.47 48.27
CA LYS A 488 63.17 -34.46 49.06
C LYS A 488 64.52 -33.86 49.46
N GLY A 489 64.84 -33.95 50.74
CA GLY A 489 66.18 -33.75 51.32
C GLY A 489 66.15 -32.89 52.59
N GLN A 490 66.82 -33.19 53.68
CA GLN A 490 67.57 -34.34 54.16
C GLN A 490 67.89 -34.03 55.65
N ALA A 491 68.00 -35.09 56.46
CA ALA A 491 68.84 -35.19 57.66
C ALA A 491 68.80 -34.11 58.76
N ARG A 492 68.22 -34.44 59.92
CA ARG A 492 68.97 -34.94 61.10
C ARG A 492 68.03 -35.57 62.12
#